data_AF-A0A386PUP8-F1
#
_entry.id   AF-A0A386PUP8-F1
#
_cell.length_a   1.000
_cell.length_b   1.000
_cell.length_c   1.000
_cell.angle_alpha   90.00
_cell.angle_beta   90.00
_cell.angle_gamma   90.00
#
_symmetry.space_group_name_H-M   'P 1'
#
loop_
_entity.id
_entity.type
_entity.pdbx_description
1 polymer ?
#
loop_
_entity_poly.entity_id
_entity_poly.type
_entity_poly.pdbx_seq_one_letter_code
_entity_poly.pdbx_strand_id
1 'polypeptide(L)'
;MVNKLSQTIIDFDKLDKKNIKTIKIGDKIIRPDENGQAVLNGTSGGDDGGDTGGGTDPNHPAAGADYYAGSLADGEITERYLLYQRNESVAEDPTTSKTVTLLRDVGTKFNMAGDGATFLLHLQKTIMTAGAKGAVSDINLNYDTNNIAKEGYFTTTSVYPVYIKAADLATTNELDVPINGIGENLSGKNVLAPHLKVKFNGDGTMTYYSVTGYDNDGNTAGATGANYDVVVDVIATFSVQPAVAQMPASVNFFTGTARNDIALSGVSDFYENSMDGILLTLNQYVYSSTDFDRAFRSSFGIDSPLRVPKEQLIIGNKIDFKFSEWNIPGTGAAHGIDWYTKNNSGGWSDTGNVIMQSGTDGDFYMIINKDSISFNCYRNALNSNKDLIPFYAKINSINPFKK
;
A
#
# COMPACT_ATOMS: atom_id res chain seq x y z
N MET A 1 16.97 -69.81 -1.98
CA MET A 1 15.79 -70.17 -1.17
C MET A 1 15.22 -68.88 -0.59
N VAL A 2 14.15 -68.37 -1.19
CA VAL A 2 13.46 -67.16 -0.72
C VAL A 2 12.58 -67.55 0.46
N ASN A 3 12.63 -66.77 1.55
CA ASN A 3 11.89 -67.01 2.78
C ASN A 3 10.37 -67.00 2.48
N LYS A 4 9.68 -68.11 2.82
CA LYS A 4 8.21 -68.25 2.64
C LYS A 4 7.42 -67.13 3.33
N LEU A 5 7.96 -66.50 4.37
CA LEU A 5 7.31 -65.36 5.04
C LEU A 5 7.24 -64.11 4.15
N SER A 6 8.26 -63.87 3.33
CA SER A 6 8.34 -62.71 2.43
C SER A 6 7.37 -62.84 1.25
N GLN A 7 7.11 -64.07 0.80
CA GLN A 7 6.13 -64.34 -0.26
C GLN A 7 4.70 -64.17 0.25
N THR A 8 4.40 -64.60 1.49
CA THR A 8 3.07 -64.43 2.09
C THR A 8 2.70 -62.96 2.34
N ILE A 9 3.68 -62.10 2.68
CA ILE A 9 3.43 -60.65 2.87
C ILE A 9 3.16 -59.95 1.53
N ILE A 10 3.89 -60.33 0.46
CA ILE A 10 3.67 -59.80 -0.89
C ILE A 10 2.33 -60.28 -1.48
N ASP A 11 1.91 -61.50 -1.16
CA ASP A 11 0.64 -62.07 -1.63
C ASP A 11 -0.57 -61.53 -0.83
N PHE A 12 -0.39 -61.16 0.45
CA PHE A 12 -1.41 -60.44 1.23
C PHE A 12 -1.63 -59.01 0.71
N ASP A 13 -0.56 -58.28 0.39
CA ASP A 13 -0.64 -56.90 -0.11
C ASP A 13 -1.24 -56.81 -1.53
N LYS A 14 -1.25 -57.93 -2.26
CA LYS A 14 -1.93 -58.09 -3.57
C LYS A 14 -3.40 -58.51 -3.46
N LEU A 15 -3.83 -59.14 -2.36
CA LEU A 15 -5.20 -59.62 -2.22
C LEU A 15 -6.18 -58.49 -1.85
N ASP A 16 -5.76 -57.51 -1.05
CA ASP A 16 -6.65 -56.43 -0.60
C ASP A 16 -6.85 -55.29 -1.62
N LYS A 17 -6.02 -55.22 -2.67
CA LYS A 17 -6.16 -54.19 -3.72
C LYS A 17 -7.09 -54.58 -4.87
N LYS A 18 -7.63 -55.81 -4.91
CA LYS A 18 -8.40 -56.33 -6.06
C LYS A 18 -9.93 -56.29 -5.96
N ASN A 19 -10.51 -55.74 -4.90
CA ASN A 19 -11.97 -55.75 -4.73
C ASN A 19 -12.67 -54.38 -4.73
N ILE A 20 -11.98 -53.28 -5.00
CA ILE A 20 -12.64 -51.98 -5.20
C ILE A 20 -13.14 -51.91 -6.65
N LYS A 21 -14.36 -52.39 -6.90
CA LYS A 21 -14.93 -52.45 -8.26
C LYS A 21 -15.39 -51.09 -8.80
N THR A 22 -15.66 -50.13 -7.94
CA THR A 22 -16.15 -48.78 -8.28
C THR A 22 -15.96 -47.84 -7.08
N ILE A 23 -15.41 -46.65 -7.31
CA ILE A 23 -15.35 -45.55 -6.34
C ILE A 23 -16.40 -44.52 -6.76
N LYS A 24 -17.30 -44.13 -5.85
CA LYS A 24 -18.31 -43.10 -6.10
C LYS A 24 -17.88 -41.79 -5.41
N ILE A 25 -17.74 -40.71 -6.18
CA ILE A 25 -17.45 -39.36 -5.68
C ILE A 25 -18.55 -38.44 -6.21
N GLY A 26 -19.38 -37.92 -5.30
CA GLY A 26 -20.62 -37.23 -5.67
C GLY A 26 -21.50 -38.11 -6.55
N ASP A 27 -21.90 -37.59 -7.70
CA ASP A 27 -22.74 -38.32 -8.66
C ASP A 27 -21.95 -39.20 -9.65
N LYS A 28 -20.61 -39.17 -9.62
CA LYS A 28 -19.77 -39.91 -10.57
C LYS A 28 -19.28 -41.23 -9.99
N ILE A 29 -19.27 -42.26 -10.84
CA ILE A 29 -18.73 -43.59 -10.53
C ILE A 29 -17.48 -43.82 -11.37
N ILE A 30 -16.34 -44.05 -10.72
CA ILE A 30 -15.03 -44.27 -11.34
C ILE A 30 -14.62 -45.72 -11.14
N ARG A 31 -14.10 -46.34 -12.20
CA ARG A 31 -13.59 -47.71 -12.17
C ARG A 31 -12.05 -47.67 -12.24
N PRO A 32 -11.33 -48.31 -11.31
CA PRO A 32 -9.88 -48.42 -11.39
C PRO A 32 -9.45 -49.20 -12.64
N ASP A 33 -8.24 -48.92 -13.13
CA ASP A 33 -7.61 -49.65 -14.22
C ASP A 33 -7.12 -51.04 -13.78
N GLU A 34 -6.49 -51.76 -14.72
CA GLU A 34 -5.99 -53.12 -14.52
C GLU A 34 -4.88 -53.26 -13.46
N ASN A 35 -4.26 -52.14 -13.06
CA ASN A 35 -3.28 -52.07 -11.97
C ASN A 35 -3.90 -51.57 -10.65
N GLY A 36 -5.21 -51.34 -10.61
CA GLY A 36 -5.94 -50.84 -9.45
C GLY A 36 -5.82 -49.32 -9.25
N GLN A 37 -5.35 -48.57 -10.25
CA GLN A 37 -5.26 -47.11 -10.19
C GLN A 37 -6.48 -46.46 -10.84
N ALA A 38 -7.14 -45.56 -10.12
CA ALA A 38 -8.21 -44.73 -10.67
C ALA A 38 -7.64 -43.35 -11.02
N VAL A 39 -7.51 -43.06 -12.31
CA VAL A 39 -7.04 -41.74 -12.78
C VAL A 39 -8.21 -40.75 -12.72
N LEU A 40 -8.13 -39.79 -11.79
CA LEU A 40 -9.05 -38.66 -11.66
C LEU A 40 -8.66 -37.54 -12.64
N ASN A 41 -8.87 -37.75 -13.94
CA ASN A 41 -8.73 -36.67 -14.92
C ASN A 41 -10.06 -35.92 -15.05
N GLY A 42 -10.16 -34.78 -14.37
CA GLY A 42 -11.29 -33.87 -14.45
C GLY A 42 -10.85 -32.42 -14.29
N THR A 43 -10.51 -31.77 -15.40
CA THR A 43 -10.55 -30.32 -15.53
C THR A 43 -12.00 -29.84 -15.43
N SER A 44 -12.35 -29.17 -14.33
CA SER A 44 -13.22 -27.98 -14.27
C SER A 44 -13.65 -27.68 -12.82
N GLY A 45 -13.25 -26.51 -12.32
CA GLY A 45 -13.96 -25.73 -11.30
C GLY A 45 -14.07 -26.34 -9.89
N GLY A 46 -13.25 -25.83 -8.97
CA GLY A 46 -13.38 -26.08 -7.54
C GLY A 46 -12.09 -25.67 -6.85
N ASP A 47 -12.17 -24.57 -6.09
CA ASP A 47 -11.19 -24.18 -5.08
C ASP A 47 -10.77 -25.41 -4.28
N ASP A 48 -9.47 -25.66 -4.22
CA ASP A 48 -8.80 -26.44 -3.17
C ASP A 48 -7.30 -26.16 -3.31
N GLY A 49 -6.88 -25.05 -2.71
CA GLY A 49 -5.48 -24.83 -2.38
C GLY A 49 -5.05 -25.85 -1.32
N GLY A 50 -4.19 -26.77 -1.72
CA GLY A 50 -3.40 -27.60 -0.81
C GLY A 50 -2.10 -27.96 -1.51
N ASP A 51 -0.98 -28.21 -0.88
CA ASP A 51 -0.55 -28.12 0.51
C ASP A 51 0.91 -28.58 0.43
N THR A 52 1.86 -27.69 0.66
CA THR A 52 3.20 -28.07 1.12
C THR A 52 3.73 -27.02 2.08
N GLY A 53 3.24 -27.07 3.32
CA GLY A 53 4.02 -26.66 4.48
C GLY A 53 3.53 -25.40 5.22
N GLY A 54 2.75 -25.63 6.27
CA GLY A 54 2.48 -24.65 7.33
C GLY A 54 1.21 -25.06 8.06
N GLY A 55 1.33 -25.54 9.29
CA GLY A 55 0.19 -25.97 10.08
C GLY A 55 -0.85 -24.86 10.27
N THR A 56 -2.03 -25.22 10.78
CA THR A 56 -3.03 -24.28 11.29
C THR A 56 -2.43 -23.48 12.44
N ASP A 57 -1.65 -22.45 12.12
CA ASP A 57 -1.27 -21.42 13.07
C ASP A 57 -2.53 -20.59 13.33
N PRO A 58 -2.99 -20.49 14.58
CA PRO A 58 -4.11 -19.61 14.94
C PRO A 58 -3.91 -18.14 14.52
N ASN A 59 -2.68 -17.73 14.23
CA ASN A 59 -2.32 -16.40 13.74
C ASN A 59 -2.36 -16.28 12.20
N HIS A 60 -2.52 -17.39 11.48
CA HIS A 60 -2.58 -17.45 10.01
C HIS A 60 -3.82 -18.27 9.58
N PRO A 61 -5.04 -17.71 9.64
CA PRO A 61 -6.23 -18.39 9.14
C PRO A 61 -6.07 -18.72 7.65
N ALA A 62 -6.62 -19.87 7.22
CA ALA A 62 -6.52 -20.34 5.84
C ALA A 62 -6.98 -19.28 4.82
N ALA A 63 -6.22 -19.15 3.72
CA ALA A 63 -6.50 -18.21 2.65
C ALA A 63 -7.94 -18.35 2.11
N GLY A 64 -8.60 -17.21 1.85
CA GLY A 64 -9.94 -17.14 1.26
C GLY A 64 -11.09 -16.88 2.25
N ALA A 65 -10.85 -16.94 3.56
CA ALA A 65 -11.92 -16.72 4.55
C ALA A 65 -12.13 -15.25 4.95
N ASP A 66 -11.11 -14.45 5.28
CA ASP A 66 -11.14 -12.97 5.35
C ASP A 66 -9.71 -12.47 5.66
N TYR A 67 -9.21 -11.49 4.91
CA TYR A 67 -7.85 -10.99 5.06
C TYR A 67 -7.64 -10.38 6.46
N TYR A 68 -6.51 -10.67 7.09
CA TYR A 68 -6.18 -10.16 8.42
C TYR A 68 -5.01 -9.17 8.33
N ALA A 69 -4.79 -8.39 9.40
CA ALA A 69 -3.81 -7.30 9.38
C ALA A 69 -2.35 -7.72 9.11
N GLY A 70 -2.01 -9.00 9.31
CA GLY A 70 -0.70 -9.54 9.02
C GLY A 70 -0.49 -9.94 7.56
N SER A 71 -1.54 -10.23 6.79
CA SER A 71 -1.40 -10.79 5.43
C SER A 71 -0.53 -9.95 4.50
N LEU A 72 -0.63 -8.62 4.57
CA LEU A 72 0.23 -7.75 3.79
C LEU A 72 1.69 -7.76 4.30
N ALA A 73 1.88 -7.70 5.62
CA ALA A 73 3.20 -7.73 6.24
C ALA A 73 3.94 -9.05 5.96
N ASP A 74 3.22 -10.17 5.99
CA ASP A 74 3.72 -11.52 5.75
C ASP A 74 3.98 -11.81 4.25
N GLY A 75 3.53 -10.93 3.36
CA GLY A 75 3.73 -11.05 1.91
C GLY A 75 2.72 -11.97 1.21
N GLU A 76 1.61 -12.29 1.87
CA GLU A 76 0.51 -13.09 1.33
C GLU A 76 -0.30 -12.30 0.29
N ILE A 77 -0.29 -10.96 0.38
CA ILE A 77 -0.91 -10.07 -0.61
C ILE A 77 0.13 -9.66 -1.66
N THR A 78 -0.15 -9.96 -2.92
CA THR A 78 0.73 -9.69 -4.07
C THR A 78 -0.04 -9.09 -5.26
N GLU A 79 0.64 -8.87 -6.38
CA GLU A 79 0.07 -8.44 -7.67
C GLU A 79 -0.80 -7.19 -7.55
N ARG A 80 -0.36 -6.26 -6.70
CA ARG A 80 -1.08 -5.02 -6.42
C ARG A 80 -0.86 -4.02 -7.53
N TYR A 81 -1.87 -3.82 -8.38
CA TYR A 81 -1.84 -2.84 -9.45
C TYR A 81 -2.82 -1.71 -9.19
N LEU A 82 -2.38 -0.49 -9.45
CA LEU A 82 -3.21 0.70 -9.32
C LEU A 82 -4.45 0.62 -10.23
N LEU A 83 -5.62 0.81 -9.64
CA LEU A 83 -6.89 0.97 -10.36
C LEU A 83 -7.37 2.42 -10.35
N TYR A 84 -7.09 3.17 -9.28
CA TYR A 84 -7.46 4.57 -9.18
C TYR A 84 -6.59 5.25 -8.12
N GLN A 85 -6.26 6.52 -8.37
CA GLN A 85 -5.59 7.39 -7.40
C GLN A 85 -6.29 8.74 -7.38
N ARG A 86 -6.55 9.26 -6.19
CA ARG A 86 -7.16 10.57 -5.97
C ARG A 86 -6.26 11.69 -6.47
N ASN A 87 -6.88 12.70 -7.09
CA ASN A 87 -6.21 13.95 -7.40
C ASN A 87 -6.36 14.92 -6.22
N GLU A 88 -5.34 14.99 -5.35
CA GLU A 88 -5.32 15.89 -4.18
C GLU A 88 -5.44 17.39 -4.54
N SER A 89 -5.19 17.78 -5.80
CA SER A 89 -5.31 19.18 -6.23
C SER A 89 -6.77 19.62 -6.44
N VAL A 90 -7.72 18.68 -6.39
CA VAL A 90 -9.14 18.95 -6.54
C VAL A 90 -9.81 18.76 -5.18
N ALA A 91 -10.46 19.80 -4.68
CA ALA A 91 -11.29 19.68 -3.49
C ALA A 91 -12.47 18.74 -3.80
N GLU A 92 -12.64 17.72 -2.97
CA GLU A 92 -13.70 16.72 -3.11
C GLU A 92 -14.53 16.70 -1.82
N ASP A 93 -15.85 16.71 -1.96
CA ASP A 93 -16.78 16.44 -0.87
C ASP A 93 -16.96 14.92 -0.77
N PRO A 94 -16.47 14.26 0.29
CA PRO A 94 -16.50 12.81 0.37
C PRO A 94 -17.92 12.25 0.50
N THR A 95 -18.91 13.07 0.89
CA THR A 95 -20.31 12.64 1.05
C THR A 95 -21.09 12.58 -0.26
N THR A 96 -20.54 13.14 -1.34
CA THR A 96 -21.15 13.12 -2.67
C THR A 96 -20.68 11.90 -3.46
N SER A 97 -21.64 11.18 -4.06
CA SER A 97 -21.36 10.03 -4.93
C SER A 97 -20.41 10.39 -6.07
N LYS A 98 -19.27 9.69 -6.12
CA LYS A 98 -18.25 9.85 -7.15
C LYS A 98 -18.11 8.56 -7.94
N THR A 99 -18.14 8.68 -9.26
CA THR A 99 -17.85 7.56 -10.16
C THR A 99 -16.50 7.79 -10.84
N VAL A 100 -15.62 6.81 -10.73
CA VAL A 100 -14.26 6.83 -11.29
C VAL A 100 -14.10 5.74 -12.32
N THR A 101 -13.40 6.03 -13.41
CA THR A 101 -12.96 5.03 -14.38
C THR A 101 -11.70 4.36 -13.86
N LEU A 102 -11.68 3.04 -13.87
CA LEU A 102 -10.52 2.27 -13.42
C LEU A 102 -9.42 2.30 -14.49
N LEU A 103 -8.17 2.42 -14.06
CA LEU A 103 -6.99 2.53 -14.92
C LEU A 103 -6.65 1.22 -15.66
N ARG A 104 -7.29 0.12 -15.27
CA ARG A 104 -7.08 -1.21 -15.86
C ARG A 104 -8.42 -1.88 -16.11
N ASP A 105 -8.45 -2.75 -17.11
CA ASP A 105 -9.59 -3.63 -17.33
C ASP A 105 -9.66 -4.68 -16.21
N VAL A 106 -10.78 -4.68 -15.51
CA VAL A 106 -11.10 -5.62 -14.42
C VAL A 106 -12.21 -6.61 -14.83
N GLY A 107 -12.65 -6.57 -16.09
CA GLY A 107 -13.78 -7.35 -16.60
C GLY A 107 -15.13 -6.85 -16.08
N THR A 108 -16.23 -7.36 -16.65
CA THR A 108 -17.59 -6.90 -16.31
C THR A 108 -18.09 -7.40 -14.95
N LYS A 109 -17.36 -8.32 -14.31
CA LYS A 109 -17.69 -8.88 -13.00
C LYS A 109 -16.50 -8.82 -12.04
N PHE A 110 -15.59 -7.88 -12.24
CA PHE A 110 -14.36 -7.76 -11.44
C PHE A 110 -13.47 -9.02 -11.49
N ASN A 111 -13.64 -9.85 -12.52
CA ASN A 111 -13.04 -11.19 -12.64
C ASN A 111 -11.66 -11.20 -13.31
N MET A 112 -11.10 -10.03 -13.63
CA MET A 112 -9.73 -9.86 -14.15
C MET A 112 -8.82 -9.13 -13.15
N ALA A 113 -9.28 -8.90 -11.92
CA ALA A 113 -8.60 -8.14 -10.89
C ALA A 113 -7.91 -9.00 -9.82
N GLY A 114 -7.58 -10.25 -10.13
CA GLY A 114 -7.07 -11.22 -9.15
C GLY A 114 -8.16 -11.61 -8.15
N ASP A 115 -7.83 -11.55 -6.86
CA ASP A 115 -8.70 -11.95 -5.74
C ASP A 115 -9.60 -10.82 -5.21
N GLY A 116 -9.32 -9.58 -5.58
CA GLY A 116 -10.16 -8.45 -5.17
C GLY A 116 -9.52 -7.07 -5.32
N ALA A 117 -10.02 -6.12 -4.52
CA ALA A 117 -9.51 -4.77 -4.44
C ALA A 117 -9.10 -4.37 -3.02
N THR A 118 -8.00 -3.62 -2.92
CA THR A 118 -7.59 -2.93 -1.70
C THR A 118 -7.90 -1.44 -1.79
N PHE A 119 -8.31 -0.83 -0.68
CA PHE A 119 -8.55 0.60 -0.57
C PHE A 119 -7.62 1.20 0.49
N LEU A 120 -6.85 2.22 0.09
CA LEU A 120 -6.14 3.11 1.01
C LEU A 120 -7.01 4.34 1.27
N LEU A 121 -7.14 4.69 2.54
CA LEU A 121 -8.12 5.64 3.03
C LEU A 121 -7.49 6.55 4.08
N HIS A 122 -7.97 7.78 4.15
CA HIS A 122 -7.92 8.61 5.34
C HIS A 122 -9.33 9.09 5.69
N LEU A 123 -9.46 9.78 6.82
CA LEU A 123 -10.71 10.43 7.18
C LEU A 123 -10.57 11.95 7.09
N GLN A 124 -11.62 12.61 6.64
CA GLN A 124 -11.79 14.04 6.80
C GLN A 124 -12.55 14.30 8.10
N LYS A 125 -11.90 14.99 9.05
CA LYS A 125 -12.48 15.39 10.33
C LYS A 125 -13.07 16.79 10.19
N THR A 126 -14.33 16.94 10.59
CA THR A 126 -14.98 18.24 10.78
C THR A 126 -15.26 18.46 12.26
N ILE A 127 -14.68 19.52 12.84
CA ILE A 127 -14.96 19.88 14.24
C ILE A 127 -16.39 20.39 14.37
N MET A 128 -17.10 19.96 15.41
CA MET A 128 -18.46 20.42 15.72
C MET A 128 -18.46 21.10 17.10
N THR A 129 -18.99 22.33 17.16
CA THR A 129 -19.14 23.09 18.41
C THR A 129 -20.58 23.55 18.55
N ALA A 130 -21.31 22.99 19.53
CA ALA A 130 -22.73 23.28 19.76
C ALA A 130 -23.59 23.21 18.46
N GLY A 131 -23.34 22.20 17.62
CA GLY A 131 -24.02 22.00 16.34
C GLY A 131 -23.49 22.83 15.17
N ALA A 132 -22.59 23.79 15.38
CA ALA A 132 -21.95 24.55 14.32
C ALA A 132 -20.72 23.82 13.75
N LYS A 133 -20.60 23.78 12.42
CA LYS A 133 -19.41 23.25 11.73
C LYS A 133 -18.23 24.20 11.92
N GLY A 134 -17.10 23.64 12.35
CA GLY A 134 -15.83 24.32 12.52
C GLY A 134 -14.83 23.97 11.42
N ALA A 135 -13.55 23.90 11.80
CA ALA A 135 -12.46 23.58 10.89
C ALA A 135 -12.57 22.14 10.37
N VAL A 136 -12.12 21.97 9.12
CA VAL A 136 -12.00 20.68 8.43
C VAL A 136 -10.53 20.36 8.27
N SER A 137 -10.15 19.13 8.56
CA SER A 137 -8.76 18.65 8.46
C SER A 137 -8.72 17.17 8.14
N ASP A 138 -7.69 16.72 7.43
CA ASP A 138 -7.47 15.30 7.20
C ASP A 138 -6.82 14.64 8.44
N ILE A 139 -7.22 13.40 8.71
CA ILE A 139 -6.68 12.59 9.80
C ILE A 139 -6.39 11.17 9.28
N ASN A 140 -5.19 10.68 9.58
CA ASN A 140 -4.76 9.36 9.17
C ASN A 140 -5.41 8.27 10.03
N LEU A 141 -5.57 7.08 9.44
CA LEU A 141 -6.02 5.90 10.16
C LEU A 141 -4.86 5.27 10.95
N ASN A 142 -5.15 4.83 12.17
CA ASN A 142 -4.28 3.99 12.99
C ASN A 142 -5.00 2.67 13.25
N TYR A 143 -4.58 1.60 12.59
CA TYR A 143 -5.12 0.27 12.86
C TYR A 143 -4.55 -0.27 14.19
N ASP A 144 -5.41 -0.51 15.17
CA ASP A 144 -5.06 -1.11 16.46
C ASP A 144 -6.19 -2.02 16.93
N THR A 145 -5.90 -3.32 17.04
CA THR A 145 -6.86 -4.33 17.50
C THR A 145 -7.30 -4.12 18.95
N ASN A 146 -6.48 -3.48 19.77
CA ASN A 146 -6.83 -3.13 21.14
C ASN A 146 -7.65 -1.84 21.22
N ASN A 147 -7.84 -1.16 20.09
CA ASN A 147 -8.61 0.07 19.95
C ASN A 147 -8.11 1.16 20.91
N ILE A 148 -6.78 1.33 21.03
CA ILE A 148 -6.17 2.31 21.91
C ILE A 148 -5.96 3.61 21.14
N ALA A 149 -6.62 4.68 21.60
CA ALA A 149 -6.55 5.97 20.94
C ALA A 149 -5.13 6.50 20.84
N LYS A 150 -4.83 7.08 19.69
CA LYS A 150 -3.55 7.70 19.36
C LYS A 150 -3.79 9.13 18.90
N GLU A 151 -3.14 10.07 19.58
CA GLU A 151 -3.25 11.50 19.26
C GLU A 151 -2.90 11.77 17.80
N GLY A 152 -3.76 12.54 17.10
CA GLY A 152 -3.59 12.88 15.68
C GLY A 152 -3.96 11.77 14.70
N TYR A 153 -4.58 10.68 15.17
CA TYR A 153 -5.05 9.58 14.31
C TYR A 153 -6.49 9.19 14.67
N PHE A 154 -7.23 8.73 13.67
CA PHE A 154 -8.44 7.97 13.92
C PHE A 154 -8.07 6.52 14.18
N THR A 155 -8.20 6.05 15.42
CA THR A 155 -7.92 4.66 15.76
C THR A 155 -9.08 3.76 15.33
N THR A 156 -8.77 2.76 14.51
CA THR A 156 -9.74 1.82 13.94
C THR A 156 -9.38 0.38 14.26
N THR A 157 -10.40 -0.46 14.45
CA THR A 157 -10.28 -1.91 14.54
C THR A 157 -10.58 -2.59 13.20
N SER A 158 -10.97 -1.83 12.18
CA SER A 158 -11.20 -2.34 10.83
C SER A 158 -9.86 -2.52 10.14
N VAL A 159 -9.63 -3.70 9.55
CA VAL A 159 -8.37 -4.03 8.87
C VAL A 159 -8.00 -2.94 7.86
N TYR A 160 -6.73 -2.52 7.89
CA TYR A 160 -6.19 -1.51 7.00
C TYR A 160 -4.92 -2.04 6.30
N PRO A 161 -4.80 -1.96 4.95
CA PRO A 161 -5.81 -1.51 3.98
C PRO A 161 -7.15 -2.25 4.07
N VAL A 162 -8.22 -1.66 3.53
CA VAL A 162 -9.51 -2.35 3.41
C VAL A 162 -9.45 -3.29 2.22
N TYR A 163 -9.81 -4.56 2.42
CA TYR A 163 -9.86 -5.58 1.37
C TYR A 163 -11.30 -5.96 1.04
N ILE A 164 -11.64 -5.99 -0.24
CA ILE A 164 -12.95 -6.45 -0.73
C ILE A 164 -12.71 -7.54 -1.78
N LYS A 165 -13.34 -8.71 -1.60
CA LYS A 165 -13.19 -9.84 -2.52
C LYS A 165 -13.83 -9.53 -3.87
N ALA A 166 -13.26 -10.09 -4.94
CA ALA A 166 -13.80 -9.93 -6.29
C ALA A 166 -15.27 -10.40 -6.38
N ALA A 167 -15.62 -11.47 -5.66
CA ALA A 167 -17.00 -12.00 -5.64
C ALA A 167 -18.03 -10.99 -5.08
N ASP A 168 -17.66 -10.21 -4.06
CA ASP A 168 -18.55 -9.21 -3.47
C ASP A 168 -18.72 -8.01 -4.42
N LEU A 169 -17.63 -7.58 -5.07
CA LEU A 169 -17.64 -6.54 -6.09
C LEU A 169 -18.42 -6.96 -7.35
N ALA A 170 -18.45 -8.25 -7.67
CA ALA A 170 -19.16 -8.79 -8.83
C ALA A 170 -20.69 -8.69 -8.73
N THR A 171 -21.25 -8.41 -7.55
CA THR A 171 -22.69 -8.48 -7.30
C THR A 171 -23.49 -7.30 -7.86
N THR A 172 -22.85 -6.23 -8.34
CA THR A 172 -23.45 -4.93 -8.74
C THR A 172 -24.25 -4.21 -7.64
N ASN A 173 -24.30 -4.79 -6.44
CA ASN A 173 -24.88 -4.19 -5.27
C ASN A 173 -23.92 -3.16 -4.68
N GLU A 174 -24.49 -2.19 -3.97
CA GLU A 174 -23.69 -1.31 -3.13
C GLU A 174 -23.26 -2.08 -1.87
N LEU A 175 -21.94 -2.10 -1.66
CA LEU A 175 -21.31 -2.63 -0.47
C LEU A 175 -21.19 -1.51 0.57
N ASP A 176 -21.39 -1.89 1.83
CA ASP A 176 -21.32 -1.00 2.97
C ASP A 176 -20.14 -1.39 3.87
N VAL A 177 -19.10 -0.57 3.90
CA VAL A 177 -17.86 -0.85 4.61
C VAL A 177 -17.73 0.08 5.81
N PRO A 178 -18.06 -0.36 7.03
CA PRO A 178 -17.88 0.45 8.24
C PRO A 178 -16.41 0.57 8.61
N ILE A 179 -15.98 1.77 8.99
CA ILE A 179 -14.64 2.03 9.56
C ILE A 179 -14.80 2.11 11.09
N ASN A 180 -14.98 0.95 11.72
CA ASN A 180 -15.19 0.83 13.16
C ASN A 180 -13.96 1.32 13.94
N GLY A 181 -14.18 2.11 14.99
CA GLY A 181 -13.09 2.68 15.79
C GLY A 181 -13.59 3.64 16.85
N ILE A 182 -12.64 4.25 17.58
CA ILE A 182 -12.92 5.27 18.61
C ILE A 182 -12.37 6.65 18.25
N GLY A 183 -11.82 6.79 17.05
CA GLY A 183 -11.20 8.03 16.60
C GLY A 183 -10.07 8.49 17.52
N GLU A 184 -10.13 9.76 17.93
CA GLU A 184 -9.19 10.39 18.85
C GLU A 184 -9.64 10.30 20.32
N ASN A 185 -10.65 9.48 20.63
CA ASN A 185 -11.23 9.30 21.96
C ASN A 185 -11.67 10.63 22.61
N LEU A 186 -12.56 11.34 21.92
CA LEU A 186 -13.09 12.63 22.40
C LEU A 186 -14.04 12.47 23.60
N SER A 187 -14.17 11.24 24.14
CA SER A 187 -15.07 10.88 25.25
C SER A 187 -16.53 11.22 24.95
N GLY A 188 -16.95 11.17 23.68
CA GLY A 188 -18.33 11.40 23.30
C GLY A 188 -19.27 10.35 23.89
N LYS A 189 -20.48 10.77 24.21
CA LYS A 189 -21.56 9.89 24.67
C LYS A 189 -22.28 9.20 23.52
N ASN A 190 -22.09 9.70 22.30
CA ASN A 190 -22.76 9.26 21.09
C ASN A 190 -21.72 9.05 19.99
N VAL A 191 -21.59 7.80 19.55
CA VAL A 191 -20.56 7.38 18.60
C VAL A 191 -21.23 6.60 17.46
N LEU A 192 -20.88 6.96 16.24
CA LEU A 192 -21.26 6.25 15.01
C LEU A 192 -20.02 6.15 14.12
N ALA A 193 -19.66 4.93 13.70
CA ALA A 193 -18.58 4.74 12.75
C ALA A 193 -18.91 5.41 11.41
N PRO A 194 -17.94 6.00 10.70
CA PRO A 194 -18.14 6.40 9.31
C PRO A 194 -18.13 5.16 8.41
N HIS A 195 -18.84 5.22 7.29
CA HIS A 195 -18.91 4.10 6.34
C HIS A 195 -18.45 4.56 4.96
N LEU A 196 -17.78 3.67 4.25
CA LEU A 196 -17.55 3.78 2.82
C LEU A 196 -18.58 2.95 2.08
N LYS A 197 -19.36 3.59 1.22
CA LYS A 197 -20.23 2.92 0.24
C LYS A 197 -19.45 2.71 -1.04
N VAL A 198 -19.46 1.49 -1.57
CA VAL A 198 -18.72 1.14 -2.80
C VAL A 198 -19.59 0.29 -3.71
N LYS A 199 -19.57 0.57 -5.01
CA LYS A 199 -20.21 -0.25 -6.03
C LYS A 199 -19.34 -0.36 -7.27
N PHE A 200 -19.07 -1.57 -7.73
CA PHE A 200 -18.54 -1.78 -9.07
C PHE A 200 -19.70 -1.85 -10.08
N ASN A 201 -19.61 -1.07 -11.15
CA ASN A 201 -20.73 -0.88 -12.09
C ASN A 201 -20.76 -1.89 -13.24
N GLY A 202 -19.72 -2.72 -13.39
CA GLY A 202 -19.62 -3.73 -14.46
C GLY A 202 -19.21 -3.17 -15.83
N ASP A 203 -18.92 -1.88 -15.91
CA ASP A 203 -18.53 -1.14 -17.13
C ASP A 203 -17.10 -0.57 -17.04
N GLY A 204 -16.28 -1.10 -16.12
CA GLY A 204 -14.94 -0.58 -15.85
C GLY A 204 -14.93 0.67 -14.96
N THR A 205 -16.06 1.04 -14.37
CA THR A 205 -16.14 2.12 -13.39
C THR A 205 -16.51 1.63 -11.99
N MET A 206 -16.12 2.41 -10.99
CA MET A 206 -16.49 2.21 -9.58
C MET A 206 -17.09 3.48 -9.02
N THR A 207 -18.19 3.34 -8.30
CA THR A 207 -18.86 4.43 -7.59
C THR A 207 -18.61 4.29 -6.09
N TYR A 208 -18.27 5.39 -5.42
CA TYR A 208 -18.11 5.40 -3.97
C TYR A 208 -18.49 6.74 -3.33
N TYR A 209 -18.81 6.70 -2.04
CA TYR A 209 -19.03 7.88 -1.18
C TYR A 209 -18.99 7.52 0.30
N SER A 210 -18.82 8.54 1.15
CA SER A 210 -18.86 8.46 2.59
C SER A 210 -20.29 8.60 3.13
N VAL A 211 -20.63 7.77 4.12
CA VAL A 211 -21.68 8.10 5.10
C VAL A 211 -20.98 8.59 6.36
N THR A 212 -21.30 9.83 6.75
CA THR A 212 -20.67 10.51 7.88
C THR A 212 -20.87 9.76 9.19
N GLY A 213 -19.76 9.48 9.88
CA GLY A 213 -19.72 9.04 11.27
C GLY A 213 -19.50 10.22 12.21
N TYR A 214 -19.62 9.99 13.52
CA TYR A 214 -19.39 11.03 14.53
C TYR A 214 -18.95 10.45 15.87
N ASP A 215 -18.25 11.29 16.64
CA ASP A 215 -17.98 11.10 18.06
C ASP A 215 -18.28 12.43 18.78
N ASN A 216 -19.38 12.49 19.53
CA ASN A 216 -19.86 13.73 20.15
C ASN A 216 -20.58 13.54 21.49
N ASP A 217 -20.81 14.64 22.20
CA ASP A 217 -21.45 14.68 23.51
C ASP A 217 -22.95 14.29 23.55
N GLY A 218 -23.59 14.11 22.39
CA GLY A 218 -25.00 13.75 22.25
C GLY A 218 -25.99 14.85 22.67
N ASN A 219 -25.55 16.11 22.79
CA ASN A 219 -26.42 17.20 23.23
C ASN A 219 -27.47 17.57 22.17
N THR A 220 -28.75 17.47 22.53
CA THR A 220 -29.88 17.75 21.62
C THR A 220 -30.01 19.22 21.25
N ALA A 221 -29.43 20.14 22.02
CA ALA A 221 -29.36 21.57 21.69
C ALA A 221 -28.26 21.91 20.67
N GLY A 222 -27.47 20.91 20.28
CA GLY A 222 -26.33 21.05 19.37
C GLY A 222 -25.13 20.28 19.92
N ALA A 223 -24.71 19.24 19.19
CA ALA A 223 -23.63 18.37 19.64
C ALA A 223 -22.26 19.04 19.51
N THR A 224 -21.37 18.77 20.48
CA THR A 224 -19.95 19.15 20.44
C THR A 224 -19.10 17.89 20.31
N GLY A 225 -18.14 17.89 19.39
CA GLY A 225 -17.32 16.72 19.06
C GLY A 225 -16.74 16.81 17.65
N ALA A 226 -16.76 15.71 16.92
CA ALA A 226 -16.31 15.67 15.53
C ALA A 226 -17.19 14.77 14.67
N ASN A 227 -17.31 15.16 13.40
CA ASN A 227 -17.80 14.31 12.32
C ASN A 227 -16.61 13.80 11.51
N TYR A 228 -16.75 12.58 10.97
CA TYR A 228 -15.73 11.92 10.18
C TYR A 228 -16.32 11.43 8.87
N ASP A 229 -15.64 11.73 7.77
CA ASP A 229 -16.00 11.27 6.44
C ASP A 229 -14.86 10.47 5.82
N VAL A 230 -15.16 9.34 5.18
CA VAL A 230 -14.15 8.49 4.56
C VAL A 230 -13.72 9.06 3.21
N VAL A 231 -12.41 9.21 3.02
CA VAL A 231 -11.82 9.62 1.75
C VAL A 231 -11.03 8.47 1.15
N VAL A 232 -11.28 8.16 -0.12
CA VAL A 232 -10.54 7.13 -0.87
C VAL A 232 -9.35 7.77 -1.57
N ASP A 233 -8.15 7.39 -1.15
CA ASP A 233 -6.89 7.86 -1.75
C ASP A 233 -6.47 7.00 -2.93
N VAL A 234 -6.51 5.68 -2.74
CA VAL A 234 -6.04 4.70 -3.73
C VAL A 234 -6.97 3.49 -3.72
N ILE A 235 -7.25 2.99 -4.93
CA ILE A 235 -7.84 1.67 -5.16
C ILE A 235 -6.82 0.86 -5.96
N ALA A 236 -6.57 -0.38 -5.56
CA ALA A 236 -5.69 -1.29 -6.28
C ALA A 236 -6.28 -2.70 -6.34
N THR A 237 -5.92 -3.48 -7.35
CA THR A 237 -6.16 -4.93 -7.36
C THR A 237 -5.25 -5.61 -6.34
N PHE A 238 -5.50 -6.88 -6.06
CA PHE A 238 -4.50 -7.75 -5.44
C PHE A 238 -4.78 -9.21 -5.78
N SER A 239 -3.75 -10.04 -5.62
CA SER A 239 -3.85 -11.50 -5.60
C SER A 239 -3.31 -12.04 -4.26
N VAL A 240 -3.64 -13.28 -3.95
CA VAL A 240 -3.14 -14.00 -2.76
C VAL A 240 -2.08 -15.03 -3.13
N GLN A 241 -1.15 -15.23 -2.22
CA GLN A 241 -0.12 -16.28 -2.31
C GLN A 241 0.27 -16.78 -0.91
N PRO A 242 1.00 -17.90 -0.81
CA PRO A 242 1.63 -18.28 0.46
C PRO A 242 2.57 -17.19 0.98
N ALA A 243 2.72 -17.12 2.30
CA ALA A 243 3.60 -16.14 2.94
C ALA A 243 5.04 -16.19 2.39
N VAL A 244 5.66 -15.01 2.27
CA VAL A 244 6.98 -14.84 1.66
C VAL A 244 8.00 -14.49 2.73
N ALA A 245 9.20 -15.09 2.63
CA ALA A 245 10.30 -14.75 3.53
C ALA A 245 10.69 -13.27 3.38
N GLN A 246 10.68 -12.54 4.49
CA GLN A 246 10.98 -11.10 4.51
C GLN A 246 12.48 -10.83 4.47
N MET A 247 12.90 -9.86 3.66
CA MET A 247 14.29 -9.42 3.61
C MET A 247 14.63 -8.59 4.85
N PRO A 248 15.71 -8.88 5.59
CA PRO A 248 16.04 -8.11 6.79
C PRO A 248 16.46 -6.68 6.43
N ALA A 249 16.23 -5.73 7.34
CA ALA A 249 16.58 -4.31 7.16
C ALA A 249 18.07 -4.04 6.85
N SER A 250 18.95 -5.02 7.08
CA SER A 250 20.38 -4.96 6.72
C SER A 250 20.65 -5.17 5.23
N VAL A 251 19.68 -5.69 4.46
CA VAL A 251 19.80 -5.85 3.00
C VAL A 251 19.52 -4.50 2.33
N ASN A 252 20.39 -4.12 1.39
CA ASN A 252 20.13 -2.99 0.52
C ASN A 252 19.44 -3.49 -0.75
N PHE A 253 18.23 -2.98 -1.03
CA PHE A 253 17.62 -3.13 -2.36
C PHE A 253 18.34 -2.27 -3.40
N PHE A 254 18.93 -1.16 -2.96
CA PHE A 254 19.77 -0.32 -3.79
C PHE A 254 20.87 0.33 -2.97
N THR A 255 22.07 0.48 -3.55
CA THR A 255 23.15 1.31 -3.03
C THR A 255 23.87 1.96 -4.21
N GLY A 256 24.06 3.27 -4.16
CA GLY A 256 24.72 4.00 -5.22
C GLY A 256 24.37 5.47 -5.20
N THR A 257 24.34 6.09 -6.37
CA THR A 257 23.89 7.49 -6.51
C THR A 257 23.12 7.58 -7.81
N ALA A 258 21.78 7.56 -7.71
CA ALA A 258 20.90 7.51 -8.87
C ALA A 258 19.76 8.54 -8.76
N ARG A 259 19.19 8.87 -9.92
CA ARG A 259 17.98 9.67 -10.11
C ARG A 259 17.10 8.98 -11.16
N ASN A 260 15.82 9.31 -11.20
CA ASN A 260 14.84 8.73 -12.12
C ASN A 260 14.64 7.24 -11.84
N ASP A 261 14.80 6.39 -12.83
CA ASP A 261 14.53 4.95 -12.72
C ASP A 261 15.68 4.24 -12.00
N ILE A 262 15.33 3.54 -10.94
CA ILE A 262 16.25 2.82 -10.05
C ILE A 262 15.77 1.39 -9.98
N ALA A 263 16.52 0.49 -10.61
CA ALA A 263 16.32 -0.94 -10.46
C ALA A 263 16.69 -1.38 -9.03
N LEU A 264 15.86 -2.23 -8.45
CA LEU A 264 16.04 -2.77 -7.12
C LEU A 264 16.53 -4.21 -7.21
N SER A 265 17.47 -4.58 -6.36
CA SER A 265 18.03 -5.94 -6.29
C SER A 265 17.49 -6.68 -5.08
N GLY A 266 17.05 -7.93 -5.28
CA GLY A 266 16.57 -8.80 -4.21
C GLY A 266 15.16 -8.48 -3.69
N VAL A 267 14.55 -7.37 -4.11
CA VAL A 267 13.12 -7.16 -3.92
C VAL A 267 12.34 -8.06 -4.88
N SER A 268 11.19 -8.52 -4.42
CA SER A 268 10.20 -9.20 -5.25
C SER A 268 9.50 -8.20 -6.18
N ASP A 269 8.91 -8.72 -7.24
CA ASP A 269 8.21 -7.95 -8.28
C ASP A 269 7.14 -6.99 -7.72
N PHE A 270 6.49 -7.37 -6.61
CA PHE A 270 5.41 -6.62 -5.97
C PHE A 270 5.70 -6.25 -4.51
N TYR A 271 6.98 -6.24 -4.13
CA TYR A 271 7.47 -5.81 -2.81
C TYR A 271 6.94 -6.66 -1.64
N GLU A 272 6.56 -7.91 -1.87
CA GLU A 272 6.01 -8.79 -0.83
C GLU A 272 7.02 -9.11 0.26
N ASN A 273 8.31 -9.11 -0.08
CA ASN A 273 9.43 -9.35 0.82
C ASN A 273 10.05 -8.09 1.44
N SER A 274 9.39 -6.93 1.37
CA SER A 274 9.93 -5.64 1.83
C SER A 274 9.66 -5.31 3.31
N MET A 275 9.48 -6.29 4.20
CA MET A 275 9.09 -6.06 5.61
C MET A 275 7.84 -5.17 5.72
N ASP A 276 7.92 -4.03 6.44
CA ASP A 276 6.82 -3.06 6.62
C ASP A 276 6.85 -1.92 5.59
N GLY A 277 7.79 -1.97 4.63
CA GLY A 277 7.94 -0.98 3.56
C GLY A 277 9.40 -0.69 3.23
N ILE A 278 9.64 0.40 2.49
CA ILE A 278 11.00 0.82 2.10
C ILE A 278 11.38 2.16 2.75
N LEU A 279 12.66 2.27 3.09
CA LEU A 279 13.33 3.45 3.60
C LEU A 279 14.27 3.97 2.51
N LEU A 280 14.01 5.17 2.01
CA LEU A 280 14.85 5.83 1.01
C LEU A 280 15.79 6.80 1.71
N THR A 281 17.09 6.58 1.56
CA THR A 281 18.11 7.52 2.03
C THR A 281 18.58 8.36 0.86
N LEU A 282 18.34 9.66 0.91
CA LEU A 282 18.82 10.60 -0.09
C LEU A 282 20.27 10.99 0.18
N ASN A 283 20.97 11.41 -0.88
CA ASN A 283 22.28 12.02 -0.76
C ASN A 283 22.22 13.26 0.14
N GLN A 284 23.33 13.56 0.82
CA GLN A 284 23.42 14.76 1.66
C GLN A 284 23.31 16.06 0.84
N TYR A 285 23.64 16.01 -0.45
CA TYR A 285 23.62 17.16 -1.34
C TYR A 285 22.53 17.05 -2.41
N VAL A 286 22.04 18.22 -2.84
CA VAL A 286 21.38 18.41 -4.13
C VAL A 286 22.41 18.90 -5.15
N TYR A 287 22.13 18.65 -6.42
CA TYR A 287 23.04 18.95 -7.52
C TYR A 287 22.36 19.85 -8.56
N SER A 288 23.10 20.78 -9.14
CA SER A 288 22.63 21.51 -10.33
C SER A 288 22.38 20.54 -11.48
N SER A 289 21.57 20.95 -12.48
CA SER A 289 21.27 20.12 -13.65
C SER A 289 22.51 19.62 -14.40
N THR A 290 23.62 20.36 -14.31
CA THR A 290 24.90 20.04 -14.94
C THR A 290 25.83 19.22 -14.04
N ASP A 291 25.43 18.91 -12.80
CA ASP A 291 26.24 18.20 -11.78
C ASP A 291 27.60 18.88 -11.47
N PHE A 292 27.76 20.17 -11.81
CA PHE A 292 28.96 20.95 -11.50
C PHE A 292 28.90 21.66 -10.15
N ASP A 293 27.70 21.89 -9.61
CA ASP A 293 27.51 22.54 -8.33
C ASP A 293 26.64 21.67 -7.43
N ARG A 294 26.95 21.71 -6.14
CA ARG A 294 26.15 21.03 -5.11
C ARG A 294 25.95 21.89 -3.88
N ALA A 295 24.86 21.66 -3.18
CA ALA A 295 24.55 22.33 -1.92
C ALA A 295 23.88 21.34 -0.97
N PHE A 296 23.91 21.60 0.34
CA PHE A 296 23.26 20.73 1.31
C PHE A 296 21.77 20.63 1.04
N ARG A 297 21.26 19.40 0.96
CA ARG A 297 19.86 19.10 0.69
C ARG A 297 18.91 19.69 1.74
N SER A 298 19.34 19.75 3.01
CA SER A 298 18.57 20.39 4.08
C SER A 298 18.33 21.88 3.85
N SER A 299 19.24 22.56 3.14
CA SER A 299 19.06 23.97 2.75
C SER A 299 17.94 24.15 1.72
N PHE A 300 17.38 23.06 1.17
CA PHE A 300 16.25 23.05 0.25
C PHE A 300 15.00 22.45 0.88
N GLY A 301 14.94 22.25 2.21
CA GLY A 301 13.77 21.66 2.88
C GLY A 301 13.43 20.26 2.36
N ILE A 302 14.43 19.48 1.99
CA ILE A 302 14.23 18.09 1.54
C ILE A 302 14.68 17.18 2.68
N ASP A 303 13.74 16.47 3.28
CA ASP A 303 14.00 15.58 4.39
C ASP A 303 14.54 14.22 3.91
N SER A 304 15.29 13.54 4.77
CA SER A 304 15.82 12.19 4.54
C SER A 304 16.20 11.58 5.89
N PRO A 305 15.94 10.27 6.12
CA PRO A 305 15.36 9.32 5.17
C PRO A 305 13.83 9.49 5.00
N LEU A 306 13.32 9.05 3.85
CA LEU A 306 11.88 8.98 3.57
C LEU A 306 11.39 7.57 3.84
N ARG A 307 10.27 7.43 4.56
CA ARG A 307 9.62 6.14 4.81
C ARG A 307 8.42 5.99 3.88
N VAL A 308 8.36 4.87 3.17
CA VAL A 308 7.22 4.51 2.33
C VAL A 308 6.68 3.19 2.83
N PRO A 309 5.49 3.19 3.46
CA PRO A 309 4.97 1.99 4.09
C PRO A 309 4.46 1.01 3.04
N LYS A 310 4.46 -0.29 3.37
CA LYS A 310 4.18 -1.39 2.42
C LYS A 310 2.82 -1.27 1.73
N GLU A 311 1.83 -0.75 2.43
CA GLU A 311 0.49 -0.47 1.89
C GLU A 311 0.53 0.45 0.66
N GLN A 312 1.50 1.37 0.57
CA GLN A 312 1.65 2.28 -0.59
C GLN A 312 2.50 1.70 -1.74
N LEU A 313 3.15 0.55 -1.54
CA LEU A 313 3.97 -0.13 -2.56
C LEU A 313 3.10 -0.88 -3.58
N ILE A 314 2.29 -0.13 -4.30
CA ILE A 314 1.34 -0.60 -5.32
C ILE A 314 1.88 -0.21 -6.69
N ILE A 315 1.96 -1.15 -7.64
CA ILE A 315 2.50 -0.88 -8.97
C ILE A 315 1.66 0.18 -9.69
N GLY A 316 2.32 1.25 -10.15
CA GLY A 316 1.74 2.42 -10.78
C GLY A 316 1.37 3.55 -9.80
N ASN A 317 1.42 3.31 -8.49
CA ASN A 317 1.11 4.34 -7.49
C ASN A 317 2.17 5.45 -7.48
N LYS A 318 1.72 6.71 -7.52
CA LYS A 318 2.58 7.89 -7.38
C LYS A 318 2.50 8.41 -5.95
N ILE A 319 3.62 8.44 -5.25
CA ILE A 319 3.70 8.91 -3.87
C ILE A 319 4.36 10.28 -3.88
N ASP A 320 3.57 11.32 -3.60
CA ASP A 320 4.06 12.69 -3.48
C ASP A 320 4.62 12.93 -2.08
N PHE A 321 5.85 13.44 -2.02
CA PHE A 321 6.48 13.87 -0.77
C PHE A 321 6.34 15.38 -0.65
N LYS A 322 6.15 15.87 0.57
CA LYS A 322 6.16 17.31 0.82
C LYS A 322 7.57 17.75 1.13
N PHE A 323 7.99 18.87 0.55
CA PHE A 323 9.14 19.59 1.08
C PHE A 323 8.76 20.09 2.48
N SER A 324 9.70 20.04 3.43
CA SER A 324 9.57 20.90 4.59
C SER A 324 9.56 22.35 4.12
N GLU A 325 8.99 23.23 4.96
CA GLU A 325 9.17 24.66 4.74
C GLU A 325 10.64 24.88 4.44
N TRP A 326 10.89 25.59 3.35
CA TRP A 326 12.24 26.06 3.12
C TRP A 326 12.59 26.79 4.40
N ASN A 327 13.63 26.36 5.14
CA ASN A 327 13.91 26.87 6.48
C ASN A 327 14.05 28.40 6.43
N ILE A 328 12.93 29.09 6.65
CA ILE A 328 12.78 30.53 6.49
C ILE A 328 11.68 30.98 7.43
N PRO A 329 12.04 31.60 8.56
CA PRO A 329 11.13 32.44 9.31
C PRO A 329 10.76 33.66 8.44
N GLY A 330 9.63 33.59 7.73
CA GLY A 330 8.90 34.72 7.16
C GLY A 330 9.50 35.44 5.94
N THR A 331 8.64 35.73 4.97
CA THR A 331 8.72 36.90 4.06
C THR A 331 9.69 36.88 2.87
N GLY A 332 9.69 35.86 2.00
CA GLY A 332 10.15 36.01 0.60
C GLY A 332 11.56 36.59 0.38
N ALA A 333 12.43 36.53 1.37
CA ALA A 333 13.80 37.02 1.30
C ALA A 333 14.67 36.00 0.55
N ALA A 334 15.75 36.46 -0.08
CA ALA A 334 16.76 35.56 -0.59
C ALA A 334 17.53 34.93 0.58
N HIS A 335 17.95 33.67 0.45
CA HIS A 335 18.68 32.90 1.46
C HIS A 335 20.07 32.57 1.00
N GLY A 336 21.05 32.66 1.91
CA GLY A 336 22.42 32.25 1.64
C GLY A 336 22.50 30.74 1.57
N ILE A 337 22.76 30.21 0.39
CA ILE A 337 23.03 28.79 0.17
C ILE A 337 24.53 28.62 -0.11
N ASP A 338 25.18 27.76 0.68
CA ASP A 338 26.57 27.36 0.46
C ASP A 338 26.68 26.41 -0.74
N TRP A 339 27.25 26.92 -1.83
CA TRP A 339 27.51 26.16 -3.05
C TRP A 339 28.94 25.66 -3.11
N TYR A 340 29.10 24.37 -3.37
CA TYR A 340 30.39 23.73 -3.60
C TYR A 340 30.49 23.38 -5.08
N THR A 341 31.52 23.90 -5.75
CA THR A 341 31.73 23.71 -7.18
C THR A 341 32.74 22.60 -7.42
N LYS A 342 32.48 21.81 -8.45
CA LYS A 342 33.36 20.73 -8.89
C LYS A 342 34.57 21.30 -9.61
N ASN A 343 35.77 20.90 -9.20
CA ASN A 343 37.02 21.29 -9.83
C ASN A 343 37.32 20.41 -11.06
N ASN A 344 38.31 20.84 -11.86
CA ASN A 344 38.70 20.13 -13.10
C ASN A 344 39.23 18.70 -12.86
N SER A 345 39.66 18.39 -11.64
CA SER A 345 40.07 17.03 -11.23
C SER A 345 38.89 16.16 -10.75
N GLY A 346 37.67 16.69 -10.74
CA GLY A 346 36.44 15.99 -10.33
C GLY A 346 36.17 16.01 -8.82
N GLY A 347 37.05 16.60 -8.02
CA GLY A 347 36.82 16.87 -6.59
C GLY A 347 35.92 18.08 -6.37
N TRP A 348 35.39 18.23 -5.17
CA TRP A 348 34.57 19.38 -4.79
C TRP A 348 35.44 20.45 -4.13
N SER A 349 35.05 21.72 -4.23
CA SER A 349 35.71 22.79 -3.47
C SER A 349 35.62 22.53 -1.96
N ASP A 350 36.68 22.89 -1.24
CA ASP A 350 36.71 22.76 0.23
C ASP A 350 35.94 23.89 0.92
N THR A 351 35.69 24.99 0.20
CA THR A 351 34.95 26.15 0.68
C THR A 351 33.68 26.33 -0.16
N GLY A 352 32.55 26.52 0.52
CA GLY A 352 31.30 26.89 -0.11
C GLY A 352 31.29 28.37 -0.48
N ASN A 353 30.65 28.72 -1.59
CA ASN A 353 30.35 30.09 -1.96
C ASN A 353 28.88 30.37 -1.61
N VAL A 354 28.64 31.29 -0.68
CA VAL A 354 27.29 31.67 -0.27
C VAL A 354 26.63 32.48 -1.38
N ILE A 355 25.57 31.94 -1.97
CA ILE A 355 24.76 32.67 -2.96
C ILE A 355 23.39 32.91 -2.37
N MET A 356 22.97 34.18 -2.40
CA MET A 356 21.62 34.58 -2.00
C MET A 356 20.62 34.17 -3.07
N GLN A 357 19.69 33.27 -2.75
CA GLN A 357 18.69 32.76 -3.69
C GLN A 357 17.30 32.74 -3.06
N SER A 358 16.30 33.11 -3.85
CA SER A 358 14.90 32.76 -3.61
C SER A 358 14.51 31.63 -4.57
N GLY A 359 13.31 31.09 -4.47
CA GLY A 359 12.98 29.82 -5.09
C GLY A 359 11.53 29.47 -4.89
N THR A 360 11.10 28.47 -5.65
CA THR A 360 9.73 27.97 -5.64
C THR A 360 9.77 26.47 -5.43
N ASP A 361 8.61 25.91 -5.11
CA ASP A 361 8.48 24.47 -5.08
C ASP A 361 8.79 23.87 -6.46
N GLY A 362 9.31 22.65 -6.44
CA GLY A 362 9.45 21.80 -7.61
C GLY A 362 8.66 20.51 -7.39
N ASP A 363 9.06 19.44 -8.06
CA ASP A 363 8.38 18.15 -7.93
C ASP A 363 9.18 17.22 -7.03
N PHE A 364 8.47 16.57 -6.10
CA PHE A 364 9.05 15.56 -5.22
C PHE A 364 8.10 14.39 -5.08
N TYR A 365 8.39 13.33 -5.84
CA TYR A 365 7.55 12.14 -5.86
C TYR A 365 8.35 10.88 -6.20
N MET A 366 7.72 9.74 -5.95
CA MET A 366 8.17 8.44 -6.39
C MET A 366 7.02 7.70 -7.08
N ILE A 367 7.30 6.99 -8.17
CA ILE A 367 6.37 6.05 -8.79
C ILE A 367 6.89 4.64 -8.53
N ILE A 368 6.00 3.79 -8.03
CA ILE A 368 6.30 2.38 -7.79
C ILE A 368 6.15 1.61 -9.10
N ASN A 369 7.22 0.97 -9.57
CA ASN A 369 7.17 0.06 -10.69
C ASN A 369 7.45 -1.37 -10.20
N LYS A 370 7.21 -2.34 -11.08
CA LYS A 370 7.66 -3.71 -10.87
C LYS A 370 9.17 -3.67 -10.68
N ASP A 371 9.69 -4.30 -9.62
CA ASP A 371 11.12 -4.44 -9.25
C ASP A 371 12.00 -3.15 -9.30
N SER A 372 11.38 -1.98 -9.39
CA SER A 372 12.06 -0.71 -9.62
C SER A 372 11.22 0.46 -9.15
N ILE A 373 11.86 1.60 -8.89
CA ILE A 373 11.16 2.85 -8.60
C ILE A 373 11.60 3.95 -9.56
N SER A 374 10.68 4.83 -9.94
CA SER A 374 11.03 6.09 -10.60
C SER A 374 10.98 7.20 -9.56
N PHE A 375 12.12 7.80 -9.24
CA PHE A 375 12.22 8.85 -8.24
C PHE A 375 12.56 10.19 -8.87
N ASN A 376 11.74 11.20 -8.56
CA ASN A 376 12.00 12.57 -8.95
C ASN A 376 11.96 13.47 -7.70
N CYS A 377 13.02 14.22 -7.49
CA CYS A 377 13.09 15.22 -6.44
C CYS A 377 13.90 16.38 -6.97
N TYR A 378 13.21 17.45 -7.35
CA TYR A 378 13.86 18.71 -7.68
C TYR A 378 13.15 19.90 -7.05
N ARG A 379 13.93 20.93 -6.76
CA ARG A 379 13.42 22.23 -6.34
C ARG A 379 14.05 23.31 -7.21
N ASN A 380 13.33 24.40 -7.46
CA ASN A 380 13.83 25.49 -8.29
C ASN A 380 14.37 26.62 -7.41
N ALA A 381 15.55 27.15 -7.75
CA ALA A 381 16.01 28.42 -7.21
C ALA A 381 16.15 29.46 -8.34
N LEU A 382 16.02 30.73 -7.97
CA LEU A 382 16.17 31.88 -8.85
C LEU A 382 17.62 32.37 -8.75
N ASN A 383 18.27 32.50 -9.91
CA ASN A 383 19.56 33.18 -9.99
C ASN A 383 19.40 34.71 -9.89
N SER A 384 20.52 35.44 -9.97
CA SER A 384 20.54 36.91 -9.97
C SER A 384 19.71 37.55 -11.11
N ASN A 385 19.50 36.83 -12.21
CA ASN A 385 18.71 37.26 -13.36
C ASN A 385 17.23 36.85 -13.25
N LYS A 386 16.84 36.18 -12.15
CA LYS A 386 15.51 35.58 -11.93
C LYS A 386 15.19 34.42 -12.89
N ASP A 387 16.20 33.75 -13.43
CA ASP A 387 15.99 32.49 -14.14
C ASP A 387 15.82 31.35 -13.13
N LEU A 388 14.87 30.45 -13.40
CA LEU A 388 14.67 29.22 -12.61
C LEU A 388 15.75 28.19 -12.95
N ILE A 389 16.47 27.77 -11.93
CA ILE A 389 17.49 26.72 -12.02
C ILE A 389 16.98 25.51 -11.21
N PRO A 390 16.82 24.33 -11.82
CA PRO A 390 16.40 23.13 -11.10
C PRO A 390 17.59 22.46 -10.40
N PHE A 391 17.36 22.01 -9.18
CA PHE A 391 18.32 21.27 -8.36
C PHE A 391 17.76 19.94 -7.94
N TYR A 392 18.52 18.87 -8.15
CA TYR A 392 18.04 17.50 -8.01
C TYR A 392 18.66 16.82 -6.80
N ALA A 393 17.83 16.17 -5.98
CA ALA A 393 18.32 15.19 -5.02
C ALA A 393 18.51 13.84 -5.69
N LYS A 394 19.49 13.07 -5.21
CA LYS A 394 19.78 11.71 -5.68
C LYS A 394 19.55 10.73 -4.53
N ILE A 395 19.13 9.51 -4.84
CA ILE A 395 19.02 8.43 -3.85
C ILE A 395 20.41 7.82 -3.63
N ASN A 396 20.73 7.58 -2.36
CA ASN A 396 21.95 6.92 -1.91
C ASN A 396 21.73 5.43 -1.61
N SER A 397 20.64 5.10 -0.91
CA SER A 397 20.26 3.72 -0.64
C SER A 397 18.76 3.54 -0.50
N ILE A 398 18.32 2.30 -0.70
CA ILE A 398 16.94 1.85 -0.46
C ILE A 398 17.01 0.55 0.32
N ASN A 399 16.32 0.50 1.46
CA ASN A 399 16.34 -0.61 2.40
C ASN A 399 14.91 -0.98 2.81
N PRO A 400 14.62 -2.26 3.10
CA PRO A 400 13.41 -2.58 3.85
C PRO A 400 13.51 -2.00 5.27
N PHE A 401 12.37 -1.69 5.90
CA PHE A 401 12.34 -1.28 7.30
C PHE A 401 11.28 -2.05 8.10
N LYS A 402 11.46 -2.05 9.43
CA LYS A 402 10.48 -2.54 10.40
C LYS A 402 9.97 -1.37 11.25
N LYS A 403 8.65 -1.28 11.46
CA LYS A 403 7.99 -0.21 12.24
C LYS A 403 8.35 -0.29 13.72
#